data_AF-A0A161MTG1-F1
#
_entry.id   AF-A0A161MTG1-F1
#
_cell.length_a   1.000
_cell.length_b   1.000
_cell.length_c   1.000
_cell.angle_alpha   90.00
_cell.angle_beta   90.00
_cell.angle_gamma   90.00
#
_symmetry.space_group_name_H-M   'P 1'
#
loop_
_entity.id
_entity.type
_entity.pdbx_description
1 polymer ?
#
loop_
_entity_poly.entity_id
_entity_poly.type
_entity_poly.pdbx_seq_one_letter_code
_entity_poly.pdbx_strand_id
1 'polypeptide(L)'
;IISSDLTKDELYHWSMYGQELAIRHRNKLGIEIGNVDVVVFAKQLMGAKYEFNEKGESVKKLTWASAATPYPLQTIVDNIKILPCEKVCGGDPNCQVPLHVLFPKGQVAFLMKSELYGVEVKVQETCNKGTVIVEVQNQAEPNIDSLYELKEENYEHYYQGSVAAPMCDLGSSHLLSRITGTVLIQTSEIDPYAKVNIGLNLKFNKSNQEVVGYTKKVDGRYWNYSDKAIQL
;
A
#
# COMPACT_ATOMS: atom_id res chain seq x y z
N ILE A 1 -0.09 -26.82 23.15
CA ILE A 1 -1.31 -26.69 22.31
C ILE A 1 -2.37 -26.12 23.23
N ILE A 2 -2.78 -24.88 23.02
CA ILE A 2 -3.93 -24.31 23.74
C ILE A 2 -5.14 -24.66 22.89
N SER A 3 -6.03 -25.49 23.42
CA SER A 3 -7.30 -25.83 22.78
C SER A 3 -8.42 -25.09 23.51
N SER A 4 -9.15 -24.26 22.79
CA SER A 4 -10.34 -23.59 23.27
C SER A 4 -11.49 -23.90 22.32
N ASP A 5 -12.62 -24.31 22.87
CA ASP A 5 -13.82 -24.57 22.09
C ASP A 5 -14.41 -23.26 21.58
N LEU A 6 -14.83 -23.25 20.31
CA LEU A 6 -15.51 -22.12 19.69
C LEU A 6 -16.94 -22.03 20.21
N THR A 7 -17.39 -20.81 20.49
CA THR A 7 -18.79 -20.53 20.77
C THR A 7 -19.65 -20.73 19.51
N LYS A 8 -20.98 -20.82 19.68
CA LYS A 8 -21.91 -21.00 18.54
C LYS A 8 -21.84 -19.86 17.53
N ASP A 9 -21.67 -18.63 18.01
CA ASP A 9 -21.56 -17.45 17.14
C ASP A 9 -20.23 -17.46 16.38
N GLU A 10 -19.14 -17.83 17.04
CA GLU A 10 -17.83 -18.00 16.39
C GLU A 10 -17.85 -19.11 15.34
N LEU A 11 -18.56 -20.21 15.58
CA LEU A 11 -18.75 -21.29 14.59
C LEU A 11 -19.49 -20.78 13.34
N TYR A 12 -20.52 -19.96 13.51
CA TYR A 12 -21.23 -19.35 12.37
C TYR A 12 -20.32 -18.41 11.58
N HIS A 13 -19.59 -17.52 12.27
CA HIS A 13 -18.61 -16.65 11.64
C HIS A 13 -17.50 -17.42 10.92
N TRP A 14 -17.05 -18.53 11.50
CA TRP A 14 -16.03 -19.40 10.91
C TRP A 14 -16.51 -20.06 9.61
N SER A 15 -17.75 -20.55 9.59
CA SER A 15 -18.36 -21.13 8.39
C SER A 15 -18.47 -20.11 7.26
N MET A 16 -18.95 -18.90 7.57
CA MET A 16 -19.00 -17.80 6.60
C MET A 16 -17.61 -17.42 6.06
N TYR A 17 -16.61 -17.39 6.94
CA TYR A 17 -15.23 -17.08 6.57
C TYR A 17 -14.63 -18.14 5.64
N GLY A 18 -14.87 -19.43 5.91
CA GLY A 18 -14.47 -20.54 5.04
C GLY A 18 -15.10 -20.44 3.64
N GLN A 19 -16.38 -20.11 3.56
CA GLN A 19 -17.09 -19.91 2.29
C GLN A 19 -16.52 -18.72 1.50
N GLU A 20 -16.20 -17.61 2.17
CA GLU A 20 -15.57 -16.45 1.52
C GLU A 20 -14.22 -16.83 0.90
N LEU A 21 -13.41 -17.61 1.61
CA LEU A 21 -12.14 -18.12 1.10
C LEU A 21 -12.36 -19.02 -0.12
N ALA A 22 -13.32 -19.94 -0.10
CA ALA A 22 -13.63 -20.80 -1.24
C ALA A 22 -14.07 -20.00 -2.48
N ILE A 23 -14.98 -19.03 -2.30
CA ILE A 23 -15.44 -18.13 -3.38
C ILE A 23 -14.26 -17.34 -3.95
N ARG A 24 -13.35 -16.83 -3.10
CA ARG A 24 -12.16 -16.11 -3.54
C ARG A 24 -11.24 -16.99 -4.40
N HIS A 25 -10.99 -18.23 -3.99
CA HIS A 25 -10.14 -19.16 -4.74
C HIS A 25 -10.78 -19.51 -6.09
N ARG A 26 -12.09 -19.77 -6.13
CA ARG A 26 -12.81 -20.05 -7.37
C ARG A 26 -12.80 -18.86 -8.33
N ASN A 27 -13.18 -17.67 -7.85
CA ASN A 27 -13.37 -16.50 -8.70
C ASN A 27 -12.07 -15.81 -9.12
N LYS A 28 -11.05 -15.78 -8.26
CA LYS A 28 -9.78 -15.08 -8.56
C LYS A 28 -8.67 -16.01 -9.05
N LEU A 29 -8.66 -17.27 -8.62
CA LEU A 29 -7.59 -18.22 -8.92
C LEU A 29 -8.04 -19.37 -9.83
N GLY A 30 -9.35 -19.56 -10.03
CA GLY A 30 -9.87 -20.68 -10.82
C GLY A 30 -9.68 -22.04 -10.15
N ILE A 31 -9.53 -22.08 -8.82
CA ILE A 31 -9.28 -23.29 -8.04
C ILE A 31 -10.54 -23.65 -7.25
N GLU A 32 -11.08 -24.84 -7.50
CA GLU A 32 -12.19 -25.39 -6.71
C GLU A 32 -11.63 -26.14 -5.49
N ILE A 33 -11.76 -25.55 -4.31
CA ILE A 33 -11.22 -26.13 -3.07
C ILE A 33 -12.28 -26.90 -2.25
N GLY A 34 -13.56 -26.84 -2.63
CA GLY A 34 -14.66 -27.46 -1.88
C GLY A 34 -14.97 -26.75 -0.56
N ASN A 35 -15.52 -27.49 0.40
CA ASN A 35 -15.82 -26.97 1.73
C ASN A 35 -14.54 -26.70 2.53
N VAL A 36 -14.52 -25.65 3.35
CA VAL A 36 -13.35 -25.26 4.15
C VAL A 36 -13.68 -25.45 5.62
N ASP A 37 -13.26 -26.59 6.18
CA ASP A 37 -13.49 -26.89 7.61
C ASP A 37 -12.38 -26.31 8.50
N VAL A 38 -11.14 -26.29 8.00
CA VAL A 38 -9.95 -25.84 8.73
C VAL A 38 -9.25 -24.72 7.98
N VAL A 39 -9.03 -23.61 8.67
CA VAL A 39 -8.24 -22.46 8.20
C VAL A 39 -7.02 -22.31 9.09
N VAL A 40 -5.86 -22.18 8.47
CA VAL A 40 -4.58 -21.95 9.13
C VAL A 40 -4.17 -20.50 8.90
N PHE A 41 -3.91 -19.78 9.99
CA PHE A 41 -3.36 -18.43 9.92
C PHE A 41 -1.84 -18.52 9.94
N ALA A 42 -1.23 -18.28 8.78
CA ALA A 42 0.22 -18.31 8.62
C ALA A 42 0.75 -16.90 8.35
N LYS A 43 1.91 -16.58 8.92
CA LYS A 43 2.66 -15.37 8.57
C LYS A 43 3.57 -15.70 7.40
N GLN A 44 3.47 -14.93 6.33
CA GLN A 44 4.32 -15.12 5.15
C GLN A 44 5.77 -14.74 5.48
N LEU A 45 6.73 -15.52 4.99
CA LEU A 45 8.14 -15.16 5.03
C LEU A 45 8.39 -14.01 4.05
N MET A 46 8.83 -12.86 4.56
CA MET A 46 9.08 -11.65 3.77
C MET A 46 10.54 -11.55 3.29
N GLY A 47 11.47 -12.16 4.01
CA GLY A 47 12.89 -12.12 3.70
C GLY A 47 13.75 -12.42 4.92
N ALA A 48 14.97 -11.90 4.92
CA ALA A 48 15.88 -11.95 6.07
C ALA A 48 16.37 -10.55 6.43
N LYS A 49 16.63 -10.32 7.71
CA LYS A 49 17.27 -9.11 8.24
C LYS A 49 18.49 -9.49 9.07
N TYR A 50 19.44 -8.58 9.18
CA TYR A 50 20.56 -8.73 10.11
C TYR A 50 20.18 -8.09 11.44
N GLU A 51 20.27 -8.86 12.52
CA GLU A 51 20.15 -8.37 13.89
C GLU A 51 21.53 -8.38 14.54
N PHE A 52 21.89 -7.27 15.18
CA PHE A 52 23.15 -7.15 15.90
C PHE A 52 22.96 -7.60 17.34
N ASN A 53 23.83 -8.48 17.82
CA ASN A 53 23.84 -8.88 19.22
C ASN A 53 24.53 -7.83 20.09
N GLU A 54 24.51 -8.02 21.42
CA GLU A 54 25.16 -7.12 22.39
C GLU A 54 26.68 -6.98 22.17
N LYS A 55 27.30 -7.92 21.44
CA LYS A 55 28.72 -7.91 21.09
C LYS A 55 29.02 -7.20 19.76
N GLY A 56 27.99 -6.71 19.06
CA GLY A 56 28.11 -6.07 17.76
C GLY A 56 28.29 -7.04 16.58
N GLU A 57 28.06 -8.33 16.79
CA GLU A 57 28.10 -9.35 15.74
C GLU A 57 26.73 -9.39 15.05
N SER A 58 26.74 -9.44 13.72
CA SER A 58 25.51 -9.53 12.94
C SER A 58 25.09 -10.99 12.81
N VAL A 59 23.83 -11.28 13.16
CA VAL A 59 23.18 -12.58 12.96
C VAL A 59 22.03 -12.39 12.02
N LYS A 60 21.99 -13.22 10.99
CA LYS A 60 20.92 -13.20 10.01
C LYS A 60 19.68 -13.90 10.54
N LYS A 61 18.55 -13.20 10.62
CA LYS A 61 17.26 -13.76 11.05
C LYS A 61 16.19 -13.61 9.98
N LEU A 62 15.28 -14.59 9.94
CA LEU A 62 14.13 -14.55 9.05
C LEU A 62 13.12 -13.50 9.52
N THR A 63 12.60 -12.74 8.57
CA THR A 63 11.58 -11.72 8.79
C THR A 63 10.25 -12.22 8.28
N TRP A 64 9.26 -12.22 9.17
CA TRP A 64 7.89 -12.64 8.88
C TRP A 64 6.97 -11.42 8.76
N ALA A 65 5.89 -11.55 8.02
CA ALA A 65 4.85 -10.54 7.96
C ALA A 65 4.29 -10.21 9.35
N SER A 66 3.89 -8.95 9.58
CA SER A 66 3.30 -8.51 10.85
C SER A 66 1.96 -9.19 11.10
N ALA A 67 1.10 -9.19 10.09
CA ALA A 67 -0.22 -9.81 10.09
C ALA A 67 -0.16 -11.26 9.59
N ALA A 68 -1.00 -12.12 10.19
CA ALA A 68 -1.20 -13.47 9.70
C ALA A 68 -2.26 -13.48 8.59
N THR A 69 -2.03 -14.26 7.55
CA THR A 69 -2.95 -14.44 6.43
C THR A 69 -3.62 -15.82 6.51
N PRO A 70 -4.92 -15.91 6.21
CA PRO A 70 -5.68 -17.16 6.26
C PRO A 70 -5.39 -18.04 5.04
N TYR A 71 -5.17 -19.34 5.27
CA TYR A 71 -5.06 -20.36 4.22
C TYR A 71 -5.94 -21.57 4.56
N PRO A 72 -6.79 -22.04 3.64
CA PRO A 72 -7.50 -23.31 3.82
C PRO A 72 -6.50 -24.47 3.95
N LEU A 73 -6.72 -25.38 4.89
CA LEU A 73 -5.78 -26.49 5.14
C LEU A 73 -5.48 -27.31 3.87
N GLN A 74 -6.51 -27.58 3.05
CA GLN A 74 -6.35 -28.30 1.77
C GLN A 74 -5.45 -27.62 0.74
N THR A 75 -5.11 -26.34 0.93
CA THR A 75 -4.19 -25.60 0.04
C THR A 75 -2.75 -25.62 0.53
N ILE A 76 -2.50 -26.16 1.73
CA ILE A 76 -1.18 -26.16 2.35
C ILE A 76 -0.41 -27.41 1.93
N VAL A 77 0.80 -27.18 1.43
CA VAL A 77 1.75 -28.23 1.08
C VAL A 77 2.89 -28.18 2.07
N ASP A 78 3.15 -29.31 2.73
CA ASP A 78 4.27 -29.47 3.65
C ASP A 78 5.46 -30.19 2.97
N ASN A 79 6.59 -30.26 3.68
CA ASN A 79 7.75 -31.09 3.30
C ASN A 79 8.35 -30.80 1.91
N ILE A 80 8.28 -29.55 1.46
CA ILE A 80 8.98 -29.12 0.25
C ILE A 80 10.49 -29.12 0.55
N LYS A 81 11.25 -29.97 -0.16
CA LYS A 81 12.71 -30.14 0.01
C LYS A 81 13.54 -28.90 -0.37
N ILE A 82 12.89 -27.88 -0.91
CA ILE A 82 13.51 -26.60 -1.24
C ILE A 82 13.35 -25.73 0.00
N LEU A 83 14.43 -25.63 0.79
CA LEU A 83 14.59 -24.61 1.82
C LEU A 83 14.24 -23.22 1.25
N PRO A 84 13.80 -22.24 2.06
CA PRO A 84 13.66 -20.87 1.58
C PRO A 84 14.92 -20.51 0.82
N CYS A 85 14.76 -20.26 -0.47
CA CYS A 85 15.87 -20.36 -1.39
C CYS A 85 16.92 -19.31 -1.04
N GLU A 86 18.16 -19.58 -1.44
CA GLU A 86 19.24 -18.58 -1.46
C GLU A 86 18.79 -17.25 -2.10
N LYS A 87 17.76 -17.25 -2.96
CA LYS A 87 17.15 -16.04 -3.52
C LYS A 87 16.25 -15.24 -2.56
N VAL A 88 15.54 -15.90 -1.63
CA VAL A 88 14.62 -15.25 -0.67
C VAL A 88 15.33 -14.87 0.61
N CYS A 89 16.15 -15.77 1.14
CA CYS A 89 16.88 -15.51 2.38
C CYS A 89 18.35 -15.14 2.14
N GLY A 90 18.96 -15.34 0.97
CA GLY A 90 20.37 -14.96 0.72
C GLY A 90 21.40 -15.92 1.33
N GLY A 91 21.04 -17.18 1.60
CA GLY A 91 21.89 -18.17 2.31
C GLY A 91 21.28 -18.65 3.63
N ASP A 92 22.04 -19.41 4.42
CA ASP A 92 21.57 -20.09 5.64
C ASP A 92 21.06 -19.10 6.71
N PRO A 93 19.83 -19.26 7.25
CA PRO A 93 19.40 -18.51 8.43
C PRO A 93 20.30 -18.76 9.64
N ASN A 94 20.37 -17.78 10.55
CA ASN A 94 21.16 -17.80 11.77
C ASN A 94 22.69 -17.87 11.57
N CYS A 95 23.19 -17.67 10.35
CA CYS A 95 24.61 -17.50 10.13
C CYS A 95 25.08 -16.13 10.66
N GLN A 96 26.29 -16.11 11.21
CA GLN A 96 26.98 -14.88 11.54
C GLN A 96 27.61 -14.30 10.27
N VAL A 97 27.43 -13.00 10.04
CA VAL A 97 28.06 -12.30 8.92
C VAL A 97 29.05 -11.27 9.46
N PRO A 98 30.31 -11.26 8.97
CA PRO A 98 31.28 -10.25 9.38
C PRO A 98 30.83 -8.85 8.99
N LEU A 99 31.11 -7.86 9.85
CA LEU A 99 30.65 -6.49 9.65
C LEU A 99 31.22 -5.86 8.36
N HIS A 100 32.45 -6.19 7.98
CA HIS A 100 33.09 -5.68 6.76
C HIS A 100 32.46 -6.21 5.47
N VAL A 101 31.71 -7.32 5.56
CA VAL A 101 30.92 -7.87 4.44
C VAL A 101 29.59 -7.13 4.32
N LEU A 102 28.99 -6.73 5.46
CA LEU A 102 27.74 -5.96 5.47
C LEU A 102 27.96 -4.49 5.09
N PHE A 103 29.09 -3.92 5.49
CA PHE A 103 29.45 -2.52 5.25
C PHE A 103 30.86 -2.42 4.65
N PRO A 104 31.06 -2.85 3.39
CA PRO A 104 32.32 -2.64 2.68
C PRO A 104 32.71 -1.16 2.59
N LYS A 105 34.02 -0.91 2.63
CA LYS A 105 34.59 0.42 2.46
C LYS A 105 34.17 1.04 1.12
N GLY A 106 33.77 2.29 1.15
CA GLY A 106 33.29 3.06 0.00
C GLY A 106 31.81 2.86 -0.32
N GLN A 107 31.10 1.95 0.36
CA GLN A 107 29.66 1.78 0.17
C GLN A 107 28.88 2.98 0.72
N VAL A 108 27.81 3.34 0.01
CA VAL A 108 26.83 4.33 0.45
C VAL A 108 25.85 3.68 1.43
N ALA A 109 25.60 4.34 2.55
CA ALA A 109 24.61 3.96 3.55
C ALA A 109 23.77 5.19 3.97
N PHE A 110 22.69 4.95 4.70
CA PHE A 110 21.82 5.99 5.23
C PHE A 110 21.78 5.92 6.76
N LEU A 111 21.87 7.08 7.41
CA LEU A 111 21.80 7.16 8.86
C LEU A 111 20.36 7.03 9.34
N MET A 112 20.16 6.26 10.41
CA MET A 112 18.87 6.06 11.08
C MET A 112 18.79 6.80 12.42
N LYS A 113 19.80 7.61 12.74
CA LYS A 113 19.88 8.38 13.99
C LYS A 113 18.97 9.61 13.90
N SER A 114 18.27 9.97 14.98
CA SER A 114 17.26 11.03 14.95
C SER A 114 17.76 12.38 14.43
N GLU A 115 19.01 12.75 14.68
CA GLU A 115 19.54 14.07 14.31
C GLU A 115 20.04 14.13 12.86
N LEU A 116 20.25 12.99 12.21
CA LEU A 116 20.78 12.87 10.85
C LEU A 116 19.99 11.80 10.06
N TYR A 117 18.69 11.69 10.32
CA TYR A 117 17.87 10.62 9.76
C TYR A 117 17.76 10.79 8.24
N GLY A 118 18.09 9.73 7.49
CA GLY A 118 18.05 9.73 6.02
C GLY A 118 19.25 10.41 5.35
N VAL A 119 20.24 10.92 6.10
CA VAL A 119 21.45 11.50 5.50
C VAL A 119 22.30 10.41 4.84
N GLU A 120 22.70 10.65 3.60
CA GLU A 120 23.62 9.80 2.84
C GLU A 120 25.03 9.89 3.42
N VAL A 121 25.64 8.73 3.66
CA VAL A 121 27.00 8.62 4.21
C VAL A 121 27.81 7.58 3.46
N LYS A 122 29.14 7.74 3.47
CA LYS A 122 30.07 6.76 2.89
C LYS A 122 30.80 5.99 3.97
N VAL A 123 30.83 4.67 3.87
CA VAL A 123 31.57 3.82 4.80
C VAL A 123 33.07 4.00 4.60
N GLN A 124 33.78 4.45 5.62
CA GLN A 124 35.23 4.65 5.58
C GLN A 124 35.97 3.43 6.12
N GLU A 125 35.54 2.94 7.27
CA GLU A 125 36.19 1.81 7.95
C GLU A 125 35.20 1.04 8.80
N THR A 126 35.45 -0.26 8.91
CA THR A 126 34.68 -1.16 9.77
C THR A 126 35.57 -1.62 10.91
N CYS A 127 35.22 -1.26 12.14
CA CYS A 127 36.00 -1.62 13.32
C CYS A 127 35.51 -2.95 13.91
N ASN A 128 36.43 -3.65 14.59
CA ASN A 128 36.07 -4.77 15.44
C ASN A 128 35.17 -4.27 16.59
N LYS A 129 34.11 -5.03 16.94
CA LYS A 129 33.06 -4.72 17.95
C LYS A 129 31.78 -3.99 17.47
N GLY A 130 31.41 -4.10 16.20
CA GLY A 130 30.09 -3.61 15.74
C GLY A 130 30.05 -2.13 15.34
N THR A 131 31.19 -1.43 15.36
CA THR A 131 31.26 0.00 15.01
C THR A 131 31.67 0.18 13.56
N VAL A 132 30.96 1.04 12.84
CA VAL A 132 31.28 1.47 11.47
C VAL A 132 31.60 2.96 11.49
N ILE A 133 32.75 3.34 10.95
CA ILE A 133 33.15 4.73 10.76
C ILE A 133 32.63 5.18 9.40
N VAL A 134 31.89 6.27 9.39
CA VAL A 134 31.27 6.83 8.18
C VAL A 134 31.67 8.28 7.99
N GLU A 135 31.80 8.68 6.73
CA GLU A 135 31.94 10.07 6.32
C GLU A 135 30.55 10.65 6.05
N VAL A 136 30.23 11.74 6.74
CA VAL A 136 28.94 12.42 6.63
C VAL A 136 29.10 13.71 5.83
N GLN A 137 28.36 13.83 4.74
CA GLN A 137 28.24 15.09 4.00
C GLN A 137 26.93 15.75 4.41
N ASN A 138 26.97 16.53 5.49
CA ASN A 138 25.78 17.21 5.98
C ASN A 138 25.51 18.48 5.15
N GLN A 139 24.36 18.54 4.50
CA GLN A 139 23.85 19.75 3.84
C GLN A 139 22.68 20.29 4.66
N ALA A 140 22.58 21.61 4.78
CA ALA A 140 21.44 22.22 5.43
C ALA A 140 20.16 21.92 4.65
N GLU A 141 19.11 21.45 5.33
CA GLU A 141 17.81 21.24 4.71
C GLU A 141 17.23 22.58 4.22
N PRO A 142 16.56 22.60 3.05
CA PRO A 142 15.94 23.81 2.55
C PRO A 142 14.81 24.24 3.49
N ASN A 143 14.74 25.53 3.82
CA ASN A 143 13.60 26.08 4.53
C ASN A 143 12.38 26.04 3.61
N ILE A 144 11.34 25.31 4.02
CA ILE A 144 10.08 25.14 3.30
C ILE A 144 8.90 25.83 4.01
N ASP A 145 9.14 26.67 5.02
CA ASP A 145 8.10 27.36 5.80
C ASP A 145 7.24 28.24 4.89
N SER A 146 7.88 29.00 3.99
CA SER A 146 7.18 29.81 2.99
C SER A 146 6.28 29.00 2.04
N LEU A 147 6.61 27.71 1.78
CA LEU A 147 5.76 26.84 0.98
C LEU A 147 4.54 26.34 1.77
N TYR A 148 4.67 26.16 3.08
CA TYR A 148 3.53 25.85 3.94
C TYR A 148 2.56 27.02 4.01
N GLU A 149 3.06 28.24 4.20
CA GLU A 149 2.25 29.47 4.17
C GLU A 149 1.51 29.60 2.82
N LEU A 150 2.23 29.44 1.70
CA LEU A 150 1.64 29.48 0.36
C LEU A 150 0.57 28.40 0.16
N LYS A 151 0.75 27.20 0.74
CA LYS A 151 -0.22 26.12 0.66
C LYS A 151 -1.47 26.41 1.48
N GLU A 152 -1.34 27.05 2.64
CA GLU A 152 -2.49 27.46 3.46
C GLU A 152 -3.26 28.60 2.79
N GLU A 153 -2.57 29.60 2.23
CA GLU A 153 -3.19 30.68 1.46
C GLU A 153 -3.94 30.16 0.22
N ASN A 154 -3.36 29.18 -0.49
CA ASN A 154 -3.94 28.59 -1.70
C ASN A 154 -4.72 27.29 -1.43
N TYR A 155 -5.15 27.07 -0.19
CA TYR A 155 -5.89 25.85 0.13
C TYR A 155 -7.23 25.84 -0.63
N GLU A 156 -7.36 24.90 -1.55
CA GLU A 156 -8.57 24.75 -2.36
C GLU A 156 -9.73 24.27 -1.48
N HIS A 157 -10.81 25.04 -1.47
CA HIS A 157 -12.03 24.66 -0.78
C HIS A 157 -12.80 23.65 -1.63
N TYR A 158 -13.22 22.56 -1.01
CA TYR A 158 -13.97 21.50 -1.67
C TYR A 158 -15.38 21.42 -1.09
N TYR A 159 -16.38 21.51 -1.95
CA TYR A 159 -17.79 21.49 -1.60
C TYR A 159 -18.42 20.15 -1.99
N GLN A 160 -19.27 19.62 -1.12
CA GLN A 160 -20.07 18.44 -1.45
C GLN A 160 -21.03 18.76 -2.61
N GLY A 161 -21.35 17.77 -3.45
CA GLY A 161 -22.26 17.97 -4.58
C GLY A 161 -23.65 18.56 -4.25
N SER A 162 -24.13 18.41 -3.00
CA SER A 162 -25.35 19.06 -2.51
C SER A 162 -25.21 20.57 -2.37
N VAL A 163 -24.01 21.06 -2.09
CA VAL A 163 -23.67 22.48 -1.93
C VAL A 163 -23.17 23.08 -3.24
N ALA A 164 -22.33 22.33 -3.97
CA ALA A 164 -21.76 22.77 -5.24
C ALA A 164 -22.81 22.91 -6.35
N ALA A 165 -23.86 22.07 -6.38
CA ALA A 165 -24.86 22.14 -7.45
C ALA A 165 -25.62 23.48 -7.46
N PRO A 166 -26.17 23.96 -6.32
CA PRO A 166 -26.72 25.32 -6.24
C PRO A 166 -25.72 26.44 -6.58
N MET A 167 -24.43 26.28 -6.24
CA MET A 167 -23.40 27.27 -6.57
C MET A 167 -23.12 27.38 -8.08
N CYS A 168 -23.43 26.33 -8.85
CA CYS A 168 -23.34 26.31 -10.31
C CYS A 168 -24.70 26.58 -10.99
N ASP A 169 -25.70 27.08 -10.24
CA ASP A 169 -27.10 27.21 -10.69
C ASP A 169 -27.74 25.91 -11.21
N LEU A 170 -27.21 24.75 -10.78
CA LEU A 170 -27.76 23.44 -11.08
C LEU A 170 -28.74 23.01 -9.97
N GLY A 171 -30.00 22.80 -10.33
CA GLY A 171 -31.04 22.35 -9.39
C GLY A 171 -30.88 20.92 -8.85
N SER A 172 -29.82 20.19 -9.24
CA SER A 172 -29.62 18.81 -8.82
C SER A 172 -28.14 18.41 -8.74
N SER A 173 -27.74 17.84 -7.60
CA SER A 173 -26.44 17.22 -7.42
C SER A 173 -26.22 16.01 -8.35
N HIS A 174 -27.29 15.36 -8.79
CA HIS A 174 -27.22 14.29 -9.79
C HIS A 174 -26.81 14.84 -11.15
N LEU A 175 -27.36 15.99 -11.54
CA LEU A 175 -27.03 16.65 -12.82
C LEU A 175 -25.57 17.09 -12.83
N LEU A 176 -25.12 17.77 -11.77
CA LEU A 176 -23.70 18.11 -11.57
C LEU A 176 -22.83 16.86 -11.68
N SER A 177 -23.24 15.77 -11.03
CA SER A 177 -22.53 14.49 -11.05
C SER A 177 -22.44 13.87 -12.44
N ARG A 178 -23.43 14.07 -13.31
CA ARG A 178 -23.42 13.58 -14.70
C ARG A 178 -22.53 14.43 -15.58
N ILE A 179 -22.71 15.75 -15.57
CA ILE A 179 -21.98 16.69 -16.43
C ILE A 179 -20.48 16.67 -16.12
N THR A 180 -20.12 16.61 -14.84
CA THR A 180 -18.71 16.52 -14.39
C THR A 180 -18.05 15.17 -14.69
N GLY A 181 -18.82 14.15 -15.07
CA GLY A 181 -18.31 12.84 -15.46
C GLY A 181 -18.12 12.70 -16.97
N THR A 182 -18.35 11.49 -17.46
CA THR A 182 -18.36 11.15 -18.89
C THR A 182 -19.81 11.07 -19.39
N VAL A 183 -20.14 11.84 -20.42
CA VAL A 183 -21.45 11.84 -21.07
C VAL A 183 -21.24 11.50 -22.54
N LEU A 184 -21.66 10.31 -22.95
CA LEU A 184 -21.50 9.85 -24.34
C LEU A 184 -22.78 10.09 -25.12
N ILE A 185 -22.68 10.85 -26.21
CA ILE A 185 -23.76 11.01 -27.19
C ILE A 185 -23.42 10.17 -28.41
N GLN A 186 -24.41 9.42 -28.91
CA GLN A 186 -24.31 8.72 -30.18
C GLN A 186 -24.53 9.72 -31.32
N THR A 187 -23.58 9.79 -32.25
CA THR A 187 -23.57 10.78 -33.35
C THR A 187 -24.07 10.22 -34.68
N SER A 188 -24.26 8.91 -34.78
CA SER A 188 -24.82 8.24 -35.96
C SER A 188 -25.89 7.24 -35.54
N GLU A 189 -27.04 7.25 -36.22
CA GLU A 189 -28.09 6.25 -36.00
C GLU A 189 -27.70 4.86 -36.52
N ILE A 190 -26.80 4.82 -37.52
CA ILE A 190 -26.40 3.60 -38.21
C ILE A 190 -25.24 2.91 -37.48
N ASP A 191 -24.32 3.68 -36.90
CA ASP A 191 -23.15 3.14 -36.20
C ASP A 191 -23.31 3.27 -34.67
N PRO A 192 -23.56 2.17 -33.94
CA PRO A 192 -23.72 2.18 -32.49
C PRO A 192 -22.40 2.46 -31.73
N TYR A 193 -21.26 2.45 -32.42
CA TYR A 193 -19.94 2.75 -31.86
C TYR A 193 -19.52 4.21 -32.09
N ALA A 194 -20.20 4.95 -32.96
CA ALA A 194 -19.98 6.37 -33.17
C ALA A 194 -20.51 7.18 -31.98
N LYS A 195 -19.71 7.25 -30.91
CA LYS A 195 -20.02 8.00 -29.68
C LYS A 195 -18.98 9.07 -29.43
N VAL A 196 -19.45 10.26 -29.08
CA VAL A 196 -18.61 11.39 -28.69
C VAL A 196 -18.86 11.70 -27.23
N ASN A 197 -17.78 11.93 -26.48
CA ASN A 197 -17.85 12.36 -25.09
C ASN A 197 -17.99 13.88 -25.03
N ILE A 198 -19.06 14.34 -24.40
CA ILE A 198 -19.36 15.75 -24.14
C ILE A 198 -19.34 16.09 -22.64
N GLY A 199 -18.97 15.13 -21.79
CA GLY A 199 -18.81 15.39 -20.36
C GLY A 199 -17.52 16.15 -20.07
N LEU A 200 -17.51 16.90 -18.95
CA LEU A 200 -16.34 17.70 -18.55
C LEU A 200 -15.16 16.83 -18.08
N ASN A 201 -15.37 15.52 -17.85
CA ASN A 201 -14.34 14.56 -17.45
C ASN A 201 -13.55 14.98 -16.20
N LEU A 202 -14.20 15.66 -15.28
CA LEU A 202 -13.63 16.07 -14.01
C LEU A 202 -13.62 14.92 -13.00
N LYS A 203 -14.31 13.80 -13.27
CA LYS A 203 -14.26 12.59 -12.45
C LYS A 203 -14.50 11.32 -13.26
N PHE A 204 -13.90 10.21 -12.81
CA PHE A 204 -14.04 8.91 -13.46
C PHE A 204 -14.41 7.83 -12.45
N ASN A 205 -15.70 7.47 -12.37
CA ASN A 205 -16.19 6.49 -11.40
C ASN A 205 -15.65 5.06 -11.66
N LYS A 206 -15.52 4.65 -12.92
CA LYS A 206 -15.09 3.29 -13.28
C LYS A 206 -13.63 3.03 -12.92
N SER A 207 -12.75 4.00 -13.18
CA SER A 207 -11.33 3.94 -12.84
C SER A 207 -11.03 4.48 -11.45
N ASN A 208 -12.03 5.01 -10.74
CA ASN A 208 -11.88 5.68 -9.45
C ASN A 208 -10.79 6.77 -9.47
N GLN A 209 -10.77 7.58 -10.53
CA GLN A 209 -9.81 8.66 -10.75
C GLN A 209 -10.48 10.02 -10.57
N GLU A 210 -9.75 10.93 -9.93
CA GLU A 210 -10.10 12.33 -9.73
C GLU A 210 -9.24 13.24 -10.63
N VAL A 211 -9.71 14.46 -10.86
CA VAL A 211 -8.94 15.49 -11.56
C VAL A 211 -8.46 16.50 -10.54
N VAL A 212 -7.14 16.53 -10.33
CA VAL A 212 -6.47 17.41 -9.35
C VAL A 212 -6.85 18.85 -9.61
N GLY A 213 -7.24 19.56 -8.56
CA GLY A 213 -7.66 20.96 -8.66
C GLY A 213 -9.15 21.16 -8.93
N TYR A 214 -9.89 20.11 -9.30
CA TYR A 214 -11.30 20.21 -9.72
C TYR A 214 -12.24 19.32 -8.90
N THR A 215 -11.96 18.02 -8.82
CA THR A 215 -12.77 17.11 -8.00
C THR A 215 -11.90 16.31 -7.06
N LYS A 216 -12.51 15.91 -5.95
CA LYS A 216 -11.86 15.06 -4.96
C LYS A 216 -12.85 14.05 -4.42
N LYS A 217 -12.42 12.79 -4.28
CA LYS A 217 -13.24 11.75 -3.66
C LYS A 217 -12.88 11.59 -2.18
N VAL A 218 -13.77 12.02 -1.29
CA VAL A 218 -13.56 11.92 0.18
C VAL A 218 -14.16 10.62 0.70
N ASP A 219 -13.40 9.93 1.55
CA ASP A 219 -13.72 8.64 2.18
C ASP A 219 -14.14 7.53 1.19
N GLY A 220 -13.73 7.65 -0.07
CA GLY A 220 -14.12 6.73 -1.14
C GLY A 220 -15.61 6.71 -1.48
N ARG A 221 -16.41 7.60 -0.89
CA ARG A 221 -17.88 7.61 -0.99
C ARG A 221 -18.42 8.82 -1.76
N TYR A 222 -17.99 10.02 -1.39
CA TYR A 222 -18.60 11.25 -1.89
C TYR A 222 -17.64 12.05 -2.77
N TRP A 223 -18.17 12.60 -3.86
CA TRP A 223 -17.45 13.52 -4.73
C TRP A 223 -17.65 14.95 -4.26
N ASN A 224 -16.54 15.64 -4.05
CA ASN A 224 -16.50 17.06 -3.76
C ASN A 224 -15.89 17.81 -4.96
N TYR A 225 -16.26 19.09 -5.07
CA TYR A 225 -15.94 19.96 -6.20
C TYR A 225 -15.25 21.21 -5.66
N SER A 226 -14.15 21.62 -6.27
CA SER A 226 -13.44 22.84 -5.89
C SER A 226 -14.13 24.09 -6.44
N ASP A 227 -13.70 25.27 -5.97
CA ASP A 227 -14.09 26.55 -6.58
C ASP A 227 -13.85 26.59 -8.09
N LYS A 228 -12.71 26.03 -8.54
CA LYS A 228 -12.36 25.96 -9.98
C LYS A 228 -13.36 25.10 -10.77
N ALA A 229 -13.89 24.04 -10.17
CA ALA A 229 -14.91 23.20 -10.81
C ALA A 229 -16.28 23.85 -10.85
N ILE A 230 -16.57 24.74 -9.90
CA ILE A 230 -17.83 25.51 -9.86
C ILE A 230 -17.81 26.64 -10.89
N GLN A 231 -16.65 27.23 -11.17
CA GLN A 231 -16.47 28.34 -12.11
C GLN A 231 -16.38 27.94 -13.59
N LEU A 232 -16.25 26.64 -13.90
CA LEU A 232 -16.17 26.10 -15.27
C LEU A 232 -17.50 26.19 -16.01
#